data_AF-A0A9W4I583-F1
#
_entry.id   AF-A0A9W4I583-F1
#
_cell.length_a   1.000
_cell.length_b   1.000
_cell.length_c   1.000
_cell.angle_alpha   90.00
_cell.angle_beta   90.00
_cell.angle_gamma   90.00
#
_symmetry.space_group_name_H-M   'P 1'
#
loop_
_entity.id
_entity.type
_entity.pdbx_description
1 polymer ?
#
loop_
_entity_poly.entity_id
_entity_poly.type
_entity_poly.pdbx_seq_one_letter_code
_entity_poly.pdbx_strand_id
1 'polypeptide(L)'
;MDPAAKRLRANTMGDAETTGAEAPSTQTAAEKATQLVDKIDAQEVAKILIQAAQAHPDVMTMLDDSFRAMVERERARVITFDHYSSSIWRQINVSYSSMRGSKQYEQAFEVASDTSSAIQSIARQCGPNTNPQTRYNGLSVLRKIGKTIALSEGDTIAHEVQKHFQSDRALVRGMISIIESMGDDEIDSIANQEDTDDLYSKLWELVELSEGRHLFKGLPDVPYMFREYEGDEEEEGEEEEGKEEEGDGEEGDGEGEEAEEEKAEPEVIVIE
;
A
#
# COMPACT_ATOMS: atom_id res chain seq x y z
N MET A 1 110.27 -1.74 4.67
CA MET A 1 110.65 -0.54 5.44
C MET A 1 109.40 -0.08 6.17
N ASP A 2 109.40 -0.22 7.49
CA ASP A 2 108.44 0.38 8.45
C ASP A 2 108.55 1.93 8.42
N PRO A 3 107.73 2.73 9.14
CA PRO A 3 106.44 2.50 9.80
C PRO A 3 105.46 3.72 9.73
N ALA A 4 104.35 3.60 10.47
CA ALA A 4 103.76 4.64 11.35
C ALA A 4 102.67 5.58 10.81
N ALA A 5 101.42 5.22 11.14
CA ALA A 5 100.44 6.20 11.62
C ALA A 5 99.96 5.80 13.03
N LYS A 6 100.15 6.72 13.97
CA LYS A 6 99.90 6.65 15.41
C LYS A 6 98.40 6.77 15.75
N ARG A 7 97.92 5.85 16.62
CA ARG A 7 97.16 6.02 17.90
C ARG A 7 95.90 6.92 17.91
N LEU A 8 94.69 6.38 18.19
CA LEU A 8 94.05 6.14 19.52
C LEU A 8 93.70 7.46 20.26
N ARG A 9 92.50 7.77 20.80
CA ARG A 9 91.37 7.07 21.46
C ARG A 9 90.12 8.01 21.39
N ALA A 10 88.89 7.76 21.84
CA ALA A 10 88.27 6.81 22.75
C ALA A 10 86.74 6.80 22.52
N ASN A 11 86.09 5.67 22.78
CA ASN A 11 84.64 5.58 23.01
C ASN A 11 84.24 6.32 24.29
N THR A 12 83.04 6.93 24.31
CA THR A 12 82.20 6.92 25.51
C THR A 12 80.75 6.69 25.09
N MET A 13 80.14 5.72 25.75
CA MET A 13 78.77 5.25 25.58
C MET A 13 77.75 6.38 25.77
N GLY A 14 76.70 6.34 24.97
CA GLY A 14 75.44 7.01 25.22
C GLY A 14 74.35 6.14 24.64
N ASP A 15 73.82 5.23 25.46
CA ASP A 15 72.60 4.49 25.16
C ASP A 15 71.47 5.51 24.93
N ALA A 16 70.94 5.53 23.72
CA ALA A 16 69.63 6.07 23.43
C ALA A 16 68.83 4.90 22.84
N GLU A 17 68.05 4.27 23.70
CA GLU A 17 67.01 3.33 23.32
C GLU A 17 66.23 3.89 22.13
N THR A 18 66.23 3.17 21.01
CA THR A 18 65.23 3.29 19.98
C THR A 18 63.90 2.85 20.58
N THR A 19 63.25 3.74 21.33
CA THR A 19 61.83 3.61 21.64
C THR A 19 61.11 3.71 20.30
N GLY A 20 60.61 2.56 19.83
CA GLY A 20 59.64 2.51 18.75
C GLY A 20 58.48 3.42 19.11
N ALA A 21 58.44 4.59 18.48
CA ALA A 21 57.25 5.40 18.45
C ALA A 21 56.25 4.65 17.55
N GLU A 22 55.44 3.78 18.17
CA GLU A 22 54.13 3.45 17.61
C GLU A 22 53.44 4.78 17.36
N ALA A 23 53.24 5.10 16.08
CA ALA A 23 52.42 6.23 15.68
C ALA A 23 51.05 6.05 16.35
N PRO A 24 50.54 7.05 17.10
CA PRO A 24 49.18 6.96 17.61
C PRO A 24 48.26 6.83 16.41
N SER A 25 47.54 5.72 16.31
CA SER A 25 46.47 5.56 15.34
C SER A 25 45.42 6.63 15.62
N THR A 26 45.55 7.79 14.97
CA THR A 26 44.59 8.88 15.04
C THR A 26 43.31 8.42 14.37
N GLN A 27 42.44 7.81 15.16
CA GLN A 27 41.10 7.46 14.77
C GLN A 27 40.39 8.72 14.27
N THR A 28 39.86 8.64 13.05
CA THR A 28 39.18 9.75 12.39
C THR A 28 37.90 10.13 13.14
N ALA A 29 37.45 11.37 12.96
CA ALA A 29 36.19 11.82 13.55
C ALA A 29 35.00 10.93 13.12
N ALA A 30 35.00 10.45 11.88
CA ALA A 30 34.01 9.53 11.35
C ALA A 30 34.04 8.17 12.07
N GLU A 31 35.22 7.56 12.24
CA GLU A 31 35.36 6.28 12.94
C GLU A 31 34.96 6.38 14.42
N LYS A 32 35.24 7.51 15.08
CA LYS A 32 34.78 7.77 16.45
C LYS A 32 33.26 7.92 16.50
N ALA A 33 32.68 8.64 15.56
CA ALA A 33 31.23 8.82 15.48
C ALA A 33 30.52 7.48 15.26
N THR A 34 30.98 6.64 14.33
CA THR A 34 30.41 5.31 14.08
C THR A 34 30.43 4.44 15.35
N GLN A 35 31.56 4.38 16.05
CA GLN A 35 31.67 3.58 17.28
C GLN A 35 30.77 4.07 18.42
N LEU A 36 30.46 5.36 18.47
CA LEU A 36 29.53 5.92 19.45
C LEU A 36 28.08 5.63 19.06
N VAL A 37 27.74 5.82 17.78
CA VAL A 37 26.40 5.52 17.25
C VAL A 37 26.04 4.05 17.47
N ASP A 38 26.96 3.11 17.23
CA ASP A 38 26.72 1.67 17.42
C ASP A 38 26.43 1.27 18.88
N LYS A 39 26.78 2.13 19.85
CA LYS A 39 26.59 1.87 21.29
C LYS A 39 25.35 2.55 21.86
N ILE A 40 24.73 3.44 21.11
CA ILE A 40 23.53 4.17 21.50
C ILE A 40 22.33 3.46 20.89
N ASP A 41 21.21 3.37 21.62
CA ASP A 41 20.00 2.78 21.06
C ASP A 41 19.37 3.66 19.97
N ALA A 42 18.58 3.04 19.09
CA ALA A 42 18.02 3.73 17.94
C ALA A 42 17.11 4.92 18.30
N GLN A 43 16.42 4.89 19.44
CA GLN A 43 15.56 6.01 19.84
C GLN A 43 16.38 7.23 20.25
N GLU A 44 17.46 7.01 20.98
CA GLU A 44 18.33 8.11 21.42
C GLU A 44 19.13 8.69 20.24
N VAL A 45 19.57 7.86 19.29
CA VAL A 45 20.15 8.34 18.01
C VAL A 45 19.14 9.21 17.25
N ALA A 46 17.87 8.79 17.15
CA ALA A 46 16.83 9.55 16.48
C ALA A 46 16.59 10.92 17.16
N LYS A 47 16.55 10.98 18.49
CA LYS A 47 16.41 12.25 19.22
C LYS A 47 17.58 13.20 18.94
N ILE A 48 18.81 12.70 18.96
CA ILE A 48 20.01 13.50 18.66
C ILE A 48 19.94 14.02 17.22
N LEU A 49 19.56 13.19 16.24
CA LEU A 49 19.40 13.61 14.85
C LEU A 49 18.31 14.68 14.68
N ILE A 50 17.18 14.55 15.37
CA ILE A 50 16.10 15.55 15.35
C ILE A 50 16.60 16.88 15.92
N GLN A 51 17.28 16.85 17.07
CA GLN A 51 17.85 18.06 17.67
C GLN A 51 18.90 18.70 16.75
N ALA A 52 19.74 17.90 16.10
CA ALA A 52 20.74 18.38 15.15
C ALA A 52 20.07 19.02 13.93
N ALA A 53 19.05 18.40 13.33
CA ALA A 53 18.30 18.96 12.21
C ALA A 53 17.57 20.26 12.57
N GLN A 54 17.07 20.39 13.80
CA GLN A 54 16.46 21.62 14.30
C GLN A 54 17.47 22.75 14.48
N ALA A 55 18.69 22.44 14.92
CA ALA A 55 19.74 23.41 15.16
C ALA A 55 20.54 23.79 13.89
N HIS A 56 20.60 22.89 12.91
CA HIS A 56 21.49 22.96 11.77
C HIS A 56 20.73 22.66 10.46
N PRO A 57 20.45 23.69 9.62
CA PRO A 57 19.71 23.50 8.37
C PRO A 57 20.37 22.54 7.38
N ASP A 58 21.71 22.45 7.37
CA ASP A 58 22.48 21.50 6.58
C ASP A 58 22.19 20.05 6.96
N VAL A 59 22.00 19.76 8.25
CA VAL A 59 21.61 18.42 8.72
C VAL A 59 20.19 18.07 8.28
N MET A 60 19.27 19.04 8.27
CA MET A 60 17.93 18.84 7.73
C MET A 60 17.98 18.53 6.21
N THR A 61 18.75 19.29 5.44
CA THR A 61 18.95 19.00 4.01
C THR A 61 19.55 17.60 3.78
N MET A 62 20.53 17.20 4.58
CA MET A 62 21.10 15.84 4.49
C MET A 62 20.06 14.75 4.80
N LEU A 63 19.14 15.00 5.73
CA LEU A 63 18.06 14.07 6.05
C LEU A 63 17.06 13.96 4.89
N ASP A 64 16.66 15.10 4.32
CA ASP A 64 15.76 15.15 3.16
C ASP A 64 16.38 14.46 1.94
N ASP A 65 17.65 14.73 1.63
CA ASP A 65 18.37 14.08 0.53
C ASP A 65 18.50 12.57 0.75
N SER A 66 18.80 12.15 1.99
CA SER A 66 18.92 10.74 2.34
C SER A 66 17.57 10.02 2.22
N PHE A 67 16.48 10.66 2.68
CA PHE A 67 15.13 10.14 2.57
C PHE A 67 14.69 10.04 1.11
N ARG A 68 14.92 11.10 0.32
CA ARG A 68 14.62 11.13 -1.11
C ARG A 68 15.39 10.04 -1.85
N ALA A 69 16.70 9.89 -1.61
CA ALA A 69 17.50 8.83 -2.22
C ALA A 69 17.03 7.41 -1.83
N MET A 70 16.54 7.24 -0.60
CA MET A 70 15.91 5.98 -0.16
C MET A 70 14.61 5.71 -0.92
N VAL A 71 13.72 6.70 -1.02
CA VAL A 71 12.45 6.58 -1.75
C VAL A 71 12.70 6.33 -3.24
N GLU A 72 13.63 7.04 -3.87
CA GLU A 72 13.99 6.84 -5.28
C GLU A 72 14.49 5.41 -5.54
N ARG A 73 15.32 4.87 -4.63
CA ARG A 73 15.79 3.48 -4.72
C ARG A 73 14.64 2.49 -4.61
N GLU A 74 13.70 2.71 -3.69
CA GLU A 74 12.54 1.82 -3.53
C GLU A 74 11.59 1.93 -4.74
N ARG A 75 11.34 3.14 -5.24
CA ARG A 75 10.56 3.38 -6.46
C ARG A 75 11.23 2.82 -7.71
N ALA A 76 12.55 2.64 -7.74
CA ALA A 76 13.23 1.99 -8.86
C ALA A 76 13.03 0.46 -8.88
N ARG A 77 12.62 -0.14 -7.75
CA ARG A 77 12.45 -1.60 -7.62
C ARG A 77 11.02 -2.00 -7.97
N VAL A 78 10.88 -2.81 -9.03
CA VAL A 78 9.63 -3.49 -9.36
C VAL A 78 9.62 -4.88 -8.73
N ILE A 79 8.60 -5.17 -7.92
CA ILE A 79 8.39 -6.46 -7.28
C ILE A 79 7.24 -7.18 -7.98
N THR A 80 7.40 -8.49 -8.21
CA THR A 80 6.34 -9.36 -8.73
C THR A 80 5.91 -10.36 -7.68
N PHE A 81 4.61 -10.68 -7.67
CA PHE A 81 4.01 -11.54 -6.65
C PHE A 81 3.39 -12.82 -7.22
N ASP A 82 3.57 -13.11 -8.52
CA ASP A 82 2.89 -14.22 -9.19
C ASP A 82 3.13 -15.58 -8.51
N HIS A 83 4.30 -15.77 -7.92
CA HIS A 83 4.65 -16.97 -7.15
C HIS A 83 3.65 -17.27 -6.02
N TYR A 84 3.06 -16.25 -5.39
CA TYR A 84 2.00 -16.43 -4.39
C TYR A 84 0.74 -17.02 -5.01
N SER A 85 0.26 -16.44 -6.12
CA SER A 85 -0.95 -16.94 -6.79
C SER A 85 -0.78 -18.39 -7.26
N SER A 86 0.37 -18.73 -7.85
CA SER A 86 0.65 -20.11 -8.30
C SER A 86 0.80 -21.08 -7.13
N SER A 87 1.43 -20.66 -6.03
CA SER A 87 1.59 -21.49 -4.84
C SER A 87 0.24 -21.76 -4.16
N ILE A 88 -0.58 -20.73 -3.96
CA ILE A 88 -1.90 -20.84 -3.33
C ILE A 88 -2.82 -21.72 -4.19
N TRP A 89 -2.86 -21.49 -5.50
CA TRP A 89 -3.63 -22.35 -6.42
C TRP A 89 -3.24 -23.82 -6.29
N ARG A 90 -1.93 -24.12 -6.26
CA ARG A 90 -1.43 -25.49 -6.10
C ARG A 90 -1.82 -26.08 -4.75
N GLN A 91 -1.71 -25.31 -3.67
CA GLN A 91 -2.07 -25.78 -2.33
C GLN A 91 -3.55 -26.13 -2.22
N ILE A 92 -4.42 -25.31 -2.79
CA ILE A 92 -5.87 -25.52 -2.74
C ILE A 92 -6.30 -26.68 -3.65
N ASN A 93 -5.77 -26.73 -4.88
CA ASN A 93 -6.32 -27.61 -5.93
C ASN A 93 -5.53 -28.91 -6.15
N VAL A 94 -4.26 -28.99 -5.73
CA VAL A 94 -3.37 -30.09 -6.13
C VAL A 94 -2.73 -30.80 -4.94
N SER A 95 -2.06 -30.06 -4.05
CA SER A 95 -1.09 -30.60 -3.08
C SER A 95 -1.63 -31.71 -2.18
N TYR A 96 -2.92 -31.67 -1.83
CA TYR A 96 -3.52 -32.54 -0.83
C TYR A 96 -4.64 -33.43 -1.37
N SER A 97 -4.79 -33.49 -2.70
CA SER A 97 -5.83 -34.27 -3.39
C SER A 97 -5.79 -35.78 -3.07
N SER A 98 -4.61 -36.33 -2.77
CA SER A 98 -4.44 -37.76 -2.43
C SER A 98 -4.63 -38.08 -0.94
N MET A 99 -4.83 -37.07 -0.09
CA MET A 99 -5.00 -37.26 1.34
C MET A 99 -6.44 -37.68 1.68
N ARG A 100 -6.60 -38.36 2.82
CA ARG A 100 -7.94 -38.66 3.38
C ARG A 100 -8.58 -37.39 3.92
N GLY A 101 -9.91 -37.29 3.83
CA GLY A 101 -10.67 -36.10 4.22
C GLY A 101 -10.37 -35.54 5.62
N SER A 102 -10.12 -36.38 6.63
CA SER A 102 -9.76 -35.89 7.97
C SER A 102 -8.41 -35.15 8.00
N LYS A 103 -7.43 -35.61 7.22
CA LYS A 103 -6.12 -34.93 7.08
C LYS A 103 -6.24 -33.69 6.19
N GLN A 104 -7.07 -33.75 5.16
CA GLN A 104 -7.38 -32.56 4.36
C GLN A 104 -8.02 -31.47 5.22
N TYR A 105 -8.90 -31.82 6.17
CA TYR A 105 -9.49 -30.84 7.08
C TYR A 105 -8.44 -30.10 7.93
N GLU A 106 -7.52 -30.84 8.57
CA GLU A 106 -6.41 -30.25 9.34
C GLU A 106 -5.56 -29.32 8.46
N GLN A 107 -5.21 -29.81 7.27
CA GLN A 107 -4.39 -29.06 6.33
C GLN A 107 -5.10 -27.83 5.76
N ALA A 108 -6.43 -27.84 5.65
CA ALA A 108 -7.19 -26.72 5.12
C ALA A 108 -7.04 -25.46 5.98
N PHE A 109 -6.93 -25.64 7.29
CA PHE A 109 -6.68 -24.52 8.21
C PHE A 109 -5.32 -23.87 7.98
N GLU A 110 -4.27 -24.69 7.79
CA GLU A 110 -2.94 -24.19 7.44
C GLU A 110 -2.95 -23.47 6.09
N VAL A 111 -3.58 -24.05 5.06
CA VAL A 111 -3.68 -23.42 3.73
C VAL A 111 -4.42 -22.09 3.79
N ALA A 112 -5.50 -21.98 4.57
CA ALA A 112 -6.23 -20.74 4.76
C ALA A 112 -5.35 -19.68 5.46
N SER A 113 -4.66 -20.06 6.54
CA SER A 113 -3.73 -19.19 7.27
C SER A 113 -2.56 -18.69 6.41
N ASP A 114 -1.96 -19.59 5.63
CA ASP A 114 -0.87 -19.26 4.71
C ASP A 114 -1.33 -18.32 3.60
N THR A 115 -2.55 -18.53 3.09
CA THR A 115 -3.18 -17.64 2.11
C THR A 115 -3.38 -16.23 2.70
N SER A 116 -3.92 -16.12 3.92
CA SER A 116 -4.07 -14.83 4.61
C SER A 116 -2.72 -14.16 4.88
N SER A 117 -1.70 -14.93 5.24
CA SER A 117 -0.34 -14.43 5.47
C SER A 117 0.31 -13.93 4.18
N ALA A 118 0.14 -14.63 3.08
CA ALA A 118 0.60 -14.21 1.75
C ALA A 118 -0.06 -12.91 1.32
N ILE A 119 -1.39 -12.78 1.48
CA ILE A 119 -2.13 -11.55 1.18
C ILE A 119 -1.57 -10.37 1.98
N GLN A 120 -1.39 -10.53 3.29
CA GLN A 120 -0.83 -9.48 4.14
C GLN A 120 0.61 -9.12 3.75
N SER A 121 1.42 -10.13 3.37
CA SER A 121 2.79 -9.90 2.92
C SER A 121 2.86 -9.13 1.60
N ILE A 122 1.92 -9.36 0.68
CA ILE A 122 1.81 -8.59 -0.56
C ILE A 122 1.45 -7.14 -0.24
N ALA A 123 0.37 -6.92 0.52
CA ALA A 123 -0.10 -5.57 0.88
C ALA A 123 0.99 -4.73 1.57
N ARG A 124 1.74 -5.31 2.51
CA ARG A 124 2.86 -4.62 3.19
C ARG A 124 3.99 -4.19 2.25
N GLN A 125 4.18 -4.88 1.12
CA GLN A 125 5.20 -4.56 0.12
C GLN A 125 4.70 -3.59 -0.95
N CYS A 126 3.44 -3.16 -0.85
CA CYS A 126 2.79 -2.24 -1.78
C CYS A 126 2.47 -0.92 -1.07
N GLY A 127 3.42 -0.34 -0.33
CA GLY A 127 3.23 0.95 0.35
C GLY A 127 3.34 2.18 -0.57
N PRO A 128 3.11 3.39 -0.05
CA PRO A 128 3.05 4.63 -0.87
C PRO A 128 4.39 5.01 -1.53
N ASN A 129 5.50 4.56 -0.96
CA ASN A 129 6.84 4.84 -1.48
C ASN A 129 7.36 3.78 -2.45
N THR A 130 6.58 2.75 -2.77
CA THR A 130 7.01 1.71 -3.72
C THR A 130 6.73 2.11 -5.16
N ASN A 131 7.29 1.35 -6.11
CA ASN A 131 7.04 1.57 -7.53
C ASN A 131 5.54 1.38 -7.86
N PRO A 132 4.91 2.25 -8.67
CA PRO A 132 3.53 2.09 -9.13
C PRO A 132 3.20 0.71 -9.72
N GLN A 133 4.09 0.18 -10.54
CA GLN A 133 3.97 -1.17 -11.12
C GLN A 133 3.94 -2.24 -10.03
N THR A 134 4.66 -2.07 -8.91
CA THR A 134 4.59 -2.99 -7.77
C THR A 134 3.21 -3.00 -7.13
N ARG A 135 2.56 -1.84 -6.96
CA ARG A 135 1.18 -1.77 -6.45
C ARG A 135 0.18 -2.39 -7.43
N TYR A 136 0.29 -2.08 -8.72
CA TYR A 136 -0.51 -2.72 -9.77
C TYR A 136 -0.36 -4.26 -9.76
N ASN A 137 0.89 -4.75 -9.69
CA ASN A 137 1.19 -6.18 -9.62
C ASN A 137 0.60 -6.82 -8.35
N GLY A 138 0.70 -6.13 -7.21
CA GLY A 138 0.15 -6.56 -5.93
C GLY A 138 -1.36 -6.72 -6.00
N LEU A 139 -2.06 -5.67 -6.44
CA LEU A 139 -3.52 -5.68 -6.59
C LEU A 139 -3.98 -6.77 -7.57
N SER A 140 -3.29 -6.89 -8.72
CA SER A 140 -3.54 -7.95 -9.71
C SER A 140 -3.41 -9.35 -9.12
N VAL A 141 -2.37 -9.60 -8.31
CA VAL A 141 -2.15 -10.91 -7.68
C VAL A 141 -3.15 -11.18 -6.57
N LEU A 142 -3.52 -10.18 -5.75
CA LEU A 142 -4.61 -10.34 -4.79
C LEU A 142 -5.92 -10.71 -5.49
N ARG A 143 -6.25 -10.05 -6.60
CA ARG A 143 -7.40 -10.40 -7.43
C ARG A 143 -7.33 -11.85 -7.92
N LYS A 144 -6.18 -12.30 -8.43
CA LYS A 144 -5.97 -13.71 -8.86
C LYS A 144 -6.14 -14.71 -7.70
N ILE A 145 -5.67 -14.38 -6.50
CA ILE A 145 -5.86 -15.19 -5.29
C ILE A 145 -7.35 -15.28 -4.94
N GLY A 146 -8.06 -14.15 -4.93
CA GLY A 146 -9.50 -14.10 -4.71
C GLY A 146 -10.26 -14.99 -5.70
N LYS A 147 -9.93 -14.87 -6.99
CA LYS A 147 -10.52 -15.70 -8.06
C LYS A 147 -10.23 -17.18 -7.85
N THR A 148 -9.01 -17.53 -7.44
CA THR A 148 -8.64 -18.91 -7.11
C THR A 148 -9.51 -19.47 -6.00
N ILE A 149 -9.70 -18.74 -4.91
CA ILE A 149 -10.56 -19.19 -3.79
C ILE A 149 -12.01 -19.35 -4.25
N ALA A 150 -12.54 -18.38 -5.00
CA ALA A 150 -13.94 -18.39 -5.46
C ALA A 150 -14.26 -19.52 -6.45
N LEU A 151 -13.33 -19.82 -7.35
CA LEU A 151 -13.49 -20.84 -8.40
C LEU A 151 -12.93 -22.22 -8.04
N SER A 152 -12.27 -22.38 -6.89
CA SER A 152 -11.77 -23.69 -6.50
C SER A 152 -12.94 -24.62 -6.22
N GLU A 153 -13.09 -25.61 -7.08
CA GLU A 153 -14.07 -26.68 -6.98
C GLU A 153 -13.30 -27.96 -6.62
N GLY A 154 -13.56 -28.51 -5.45
CA GLY A 154 -12.79 -29.64 -4.96
C GLY A 154 -13.22 -30.13 -3.59
N ASP A 155 -12.40 -31.01 -3.03
CA ASP A 155 -12.62 -31.72 -1.77
C ASP A 155 -12.58 -30.77 -0.55
N THR A 156 -12.38 -31.33 0.64
CA THR A 156 -12.43 -30.62 1.93
C THR A 156 -11.57 -29.36 2.00
N ILE A 157 -10.41 -29.30 1.33
CA ILE A 157 -9.52 -28.12 1.34
C ILE A 157 -10.22 -26.89 0.76
N ALA A 158 -10.75 -26.99 -0.46
CA ALA A 158 -11.36 -25.87 -1.16
C ALA A 158 -12.57 -25.34 -0.38
N HIS A 159 -13.40 -26.25 0.13
CA HIS A 159 -14.57 -25.92 0.94
C HIS A 159 -14.20 -25.17 2.23
N GLU A 160 -13.24 -25.67 3.00
CA GLU A 160 -12.87 -25.03 4.27
C GLU A 160 -12.11 -23.71 4.06
N VAL A 161 -11.31 -23.59 3.00
CA VAL A 161 -10.67 -22.31 2.63
C VAL A 161 -11.74 -21.28 2.24
N GLN A 162 -12.72 -21.65 1.40
CA GLN A 162 -13.84 -20.76 1.07
C GLN A 162 -14.59 -20.32 2.34
N LYS A 163 -14.93 -21.26 3.21
CA LYS A 163 -15.60 -20.98 4.48
C LYS A 163 -14.82 -20.03 5.38
N HIS A 164 -13.49 -20.16 5.44
CA HIS A 164 -12.63 -19.21 6.17
C HIS A 164 -12.81 -17.78 5.65
N PHE A 165 -12.76 -17.60 4.33
CA PHE A 165 -12.88 -16.30 3.66
C PHE A 165 -14.31 -15.74 3.55
N GLN A 166 -15.32 -16.44 4.08
CA GLN A 166 -16.65 -15.84 4.30
C GLN A 166 -16.62 -14.81 5.45
N SER A 167 -15.72 -15.01 6.42
CA SER A 167 -15.58 -14.13 7.60
C SER A 167 -14.25 -13.38 7.64
N ASP A 168 -13.19 -13.98 7.10
CA ASP A 168 -11.89 -13.33 7.03
C ASP A 168 -11.90 -12.14 6.05
N ARG A 169 -11.26 -11.05 6.47
CA ARG A 169 -11.22 -9.77 5.74
C ARG A 169 -9.85 -9.46 5.14
N ALA A 170 -8.88 -10.37 5.21
CA ALA A 170 -7.51 -10.11 4.80
C ALA A 170 -7.43 -9.72 3.32
N LEU A 171 -8.16 -10.41 2.43
CA LEU A 171 -8.16 -10.10 1.00
C LEU A 171 -8.62 -8.66 0.74
N VAL A 172 -9.83 -8.31 1.23
CA VAL A 172 -10.42 -7.00 1.00
C VAL A 172 -9.60 -5.89 1.64
N ARG A 173 -9.14 -6.08 2.90
CA ARG A 173 -8.26 -5.11 3.57
C ARG A 173 -6.93 -4.94 2.84
N GLY A 174 -6.38 -6.03 2.32
CA GLY A 174 -5.16 -6.00 1.52
C GLY A 174 -5.33 -5.20 0.23
N MET A 175 -6.43 -5.43 -0.50
CA MET A 175 -6.75 -4.68 -1.72
C MET A 175 -6.94 -3.19 -1.43
N ILE A 176 -7.79 -2.84 -0.45
CA ILE A 176 -8.02 -1.45 -0.03
C ILE A 176 -6.72 -0.78 0.37
N SER A 177 -5.90 -1.42 1.22
CA SER A 177 -4.61 -0.85 1.66
C SER A 177 -3.64 -0.59 0.51
N ILE A 178 -3.70 -1.38 -0.57
CA ILE A 178 -2.88 -1.13 -1.77
C ILE A 178 -3.43 0.09 -2.51
N ILE A 179 -4.74 0.19 -2.68
CA ILE A 179 -5.41 1.31 -3.37
C ILE A 179 -5.19 2.62 -2.62
N GLU A 180 -5.33 2.65 -1.30
CA GLU A 180 -5.05 3.82 -0.45
C GLU A 180 -3.60 4.32 -0.54
N SER A 181 -2.69 3.51 -1.11
CA SER A 181 -1.28 3.87 -1.29
C SER A 181 -0.93 4.26 -2.73
N MET A 182 -1.88 4.13 -3.66
CA MET A 182 -1.75 4.58 -5.05
C MET A 182 -1.96 6.10 -5.12
N GLY A 183 -1.24 6.76 -6.02
CA GLY A 183 -1.54 8.15 -6.38
C GLY A 183 -2.67 8.22 -7.42
N ASP A 184 -3.22 9.42 -7.61
CA ASP A 184 -4.36 9.66 -8.51
C ASP A 184 -4.09 9.17 -9.93
N ASP A 185 -2.91 9.48 -10.50
CA ASP A 185 -2.49 9.00 -11.82
C ASP A 185 -2.58 7.46 -11.96
N GLU A 186 -2.29 6.71 -10.89
CA GLU A 186 -2.38 5.25 -10.90
C GLU A 186 -3.82 4.78 -10.86
N ILE A 187 -4.65 5.42 -10.03
CA ILE A 187 -6.08 5.14 -9.93
C ILE A 187 -6.75 5.38 -11.28
N ASP A 188 -6.52 6.55 -11.87
CA ASP A 188 -7.05 6.92 -13.19
C ASP A 188 -6.57 5.97 -14.27
N SER A 189 -5.29 5.57 -14.23
CA SER A 189 -4.72 4.62 -15.18
C SER A 189 -5.34 3.22 -15.10
N ILE A 190 -5.92 2.84 -13.97
CA ILE A 190 -6.60 1.55 -13.78
C ILE A 190 -8.08 1.69 -14.12
N ALA A 191 -8.73 2.78 -13.69
CA ALA A 191 -10.16 3.04 -13.89
C ALA A 191 -10.53 3.23 -15.37
N ASN A 192 -9.69 3.94 -16.12
CA ASN A 192 -9.96 4.38 -17.49
C ASN A 192 -9.30 3.49 -18.57
N GLN A 193 -8.94 2.24 -18.24
CA GLN A 193 -8.43 1.30 -19.24
C GLN A 193 -9.56 0.82 -20.18
N GLU A 194 -9.40 1.02 -21.48
CA GLU A 194 -10.42 0.68 -22.50
C GLU A 194 -10.41 -0.80 -22.94
N ASP A 195 -9.74 -1.70 -22.21
CA ASP A 195 -9.66 -3.13 -22.56
C ASP A 195 -10.59 -3.97 -21.69
N THR A 196 -11.42 -4.83 -22.28
CA THR A 196 -12.26 -5.77 -21.49
C THR A 196 -11.50 -6.74 -20.60
N ASP A 197 -10.19 -6.95 -20.84
CA ASP A 197 -9.30 -7.73 -19.97
C ASP A 197 -8.52 -6.85 -18.94
N ASP A 198 -8.97 -5.62 -18.71
CA ASP A 198 -8.34 -4.70 -17.76
C ASP A 198 -8.50 -5.14 -16.28
N LEU A 199 -7.73 -4.52 -15.39
CA LEU A 199 -7.74 -4.86 -13.96
C LEU A 199 -9.04 -4.43 -13.25
N TYR A 200 -9.60 -3.28 -13.57
CA TYR A 200 -10.85 -2.77 -13.01
C TYR A 200 -12.04 -3.68 -13.36
N SER A 201 -12.21 -4.05 -14.64
CA SER A 201 -13.20 -5.04 -15.09
C SER A 201 -13.02 -6.39 -14.38
N LYS A 202 -11.76 -6.83 -14.19
CA LYS A 202 -11.42 -8.04 -13.45
C LYS A 202 -11.76 -7.97 -11.96
N LEU A 203 -11.76 -6.79 -11.33
CA LEU A 203 -12.20 -6.61 -9.94
C LEU A 203 -13.71 -6.78 -9.82
N TRP A 204 -14.49 -6.24 -10.78
CA TRP A 204 -15.93 -6.49 -10.85
C TRP A 204 -16.28 -7.95 -11.10
N GLU A 205 -15.58 -8.63 -12.02
CA GLU A 205 -15.74 -10.09 -12.21
C GLU A 205 -15.53 -10.85 -10.89
N LEU A 206 -14.58 -10.43 -10.05
CA LEU A 206 -14.35 -11.06 -8.76
C LEU A 206 -15.51 -10.81 -7.78
N VAL A 207 -16.13 -9.63 -7.80
CA VAL A 207 -17.34 -9.33 -7.02
C VAL A 207 -18.44 -10.32 -7.39
N GLU A 208 -18.76 -10.45 -8.67
CA GLU A 208 -19.81 -11.36 -9.16
C GLU A 208 -19.54 -12.81 -8.75
N LEU A 209 -18.29 -13.28 -8.90
CA LEU A 209 -17.89 -14.63 -8.48
C LEU A 209 -18.02 -14.86 -6.97
N SER A 210 -17.87 -13.81 -6.16
CA SER A 210 -17.90 -13.90 -4.70
C SER A 210 -19.33 -13.98 -4.13
N GLU A 211 -20.32 -13.39 -4.81
CA GLU A 211 -21.69 -13.29 -4.34
C GLU A 211 -22.34 -14.66 -4.15
N GLY A 212 -22.18 -15.55 -5.12
CA GLY A 212 -22.80 -16.88 -5.11
C GLY A 212 -22.34 -17.79 -3.95
N ARG A 213 -21.21 -17.47 -3.31
CA ARG A 213 -20.65 -18.22 -2.18
C ARG A 213 -20.51 -17.39 -0.89
N HIS A 214 -21.03 -16.16 -0.88
CA HIS A 214 -20.89 -15.19 0.20
C HIS A 214 -19.43 -14.97 0.65
N LEU A 215 -18.51 -14.96 -0.32
CA LEU A 215 -17.09 -14.77 -0.06
C LEU A 215 -16.74 -13.29 0.05
N PHE A 216 -15.67 -12.99 0.78
CA PHE A 216 -15.04 -11.67 0.80
C PHE A 216 -16.04 -10.54 1.12
N LYS A 217 -16.66 -10.60 2.30
CA LYS A 217 -17.53 -9.50 2.78
C LYS A 217 -16.87 -8.16 2.48
N GLY A 218 -17.61 -7.20 1.92
CA GLY A 218 -17.13 -5.85 1.57
C GLY A 218 -16.21 -5.75 0.34
N LEU A 219 -16.09 -6.82 -0.45
CA LEU A 219 -15.36 -6.75 -1.71
C LEU A 219 -15.89 -5.69 -2.70
N PRO A 220 -17.21 -5.40 -2.80
CA PRO A 220 -17.70 -4.32 -3.68
C PRO A 220 -17.05 -2.97 -3.43
N ASP A 221 -16.64 -2.68 -2.19
CA ASP A 221 -15.96 -1.43 -1.82
C ASP A 221 -14.67 -1.22 -2.66
N VAL A 222 -13.97 -2.30 -3.04
CA VAL A 222 -12.69 -2.26 -3.76
C VAL A 222 -12.80 -1.58 -5.14
N PRO A 223 -13.63 -2.06 -6.08
CA PRO A 223 -13.81 -1.35 -7.34
C PRO A 223 -14.48 0.02 -7.17
N TYR A 224 -15.33 0.23 -6.15
CA TYR A 224 -15.91 1.56 -5.92
C TYR A 224 -14.87 2.64 -5.60
N MET A 225 -13.70 2.28 -5.05
CA MET A 225 -12.61 3.23 -4.82
C MET A 225 -12.00 3.84 -6.10
N PHE A 226 -12.28 3.26 -7.27
CA PHE A 226 -11.82 3.78 -8.57
C PHE A 226 -12.86 4.65 -9.27
N ARG A 227 -14.10 4.70 -8.77
CA ARG A 227 -15.09 5.67 -9.29
C ARG A 227 -14.76 7.01 -8.66
N GLU A 228 -14.59 8.02 -9.50
CA GLU A 228 -14.25 9.38 -9.10
C GLU A 228 -15.10 9.83 -7.90
N TYR A 229 -14.40 10.38 -6.91
CA TYR A 229 -14.82 11.65 -6.33
C TYR A 229 -15.06 12.57 -7.53
N GLU A 230 -16.28 12.59 -8.07
CA GLU A 230 -16.74 13.74 -8.83
C GLU A 230 -16.45 14.91 -7.90
N GLY A 231 -15.44 15.70 -8.23
CA GLY A 231 -15.15 16.92 -7.51
C GLY A 231 -16.47 17.67 -7.39
N ASP A 232 -16.68 18.34 -6.25
CA ASP A 232 -17.66 19.41 -6.17
C ASP A 232 -17.48 20.22 -7.46
N GLU A 233 -18.38 20.03 -8.43
CA GLU A 233 -18.58 21.00 -9.48
C GLU A 233 -18.88 22.25 -8.68
N GLU A 234 -17.91 23.15 -8.58
CA GLU A 234 -18.17 24.51 -8.15
C GLU A 234 -19.36 24.92 -9.00
N GLU A 235 -20.55 25.01 -8.39
CA GLU A 235 -21.73 25.61 -9.00
C GLU A 235 -21.24 26.95 -9.52
N GLU A 236 -20.94 27.01 -10.83
CA GLU A 236 -20.73 28.27 -11.52
C GLU A 236 -22.03 29.03 -11.27
N GLY A 237 -21.95 29.96 -10.33
CA GLY A 237 -23.08 30.68 -9.81
C GLY A 237 -23.91 31.19 -10.97
N GLU A 238 -25.17 30.76 -11.02
CA GLU A 238 -26.16 31.35 -11.88
C GLU A 238 -26.15 32.87 -11.59
N GLU A 239 -25.58 33.64 -12.51
CA GLU A 239 -25.63 35.09 -12.47
C GLU A 239 -27.12 35.48 -12.49
N GLU A 240 -27.62 35.97 -11.35
CA GLU A 240 -28.92 36.63 -11.25
C GLU A 240 -28.95 37.80 -12.23
N GLU A 241 -29.53 37.59 -13.42
CA GLU A 241 -29.98 38.70 -14.25
C GLU A 241 -31.20 39.34 -13.59
N GLY A 242 -30.94 40.50 -12.98
CA GLY A 242 -31.91 41.35 -12.31
C GLY A 242 -33.13 41.68 -13.17
N LYS A 243 -34.31 41.43 -12.61
CA LYS A 243 -35.57 41.99 -13.10
C LYS A 243 -35.87 43.27 -12.33
N GLU A 244 -35.64 44.39 -13.00
CA GLU A 244 -36.15 45.70 -12.58
C GLU A 244 -37.68 45.70 -12.63
N GLU A 245 -38.30 46.10 -11.52
CA GLU A 245 -39.68 46.57 -11.46
C GLU A 245 -39.82 47.85 -12.30
N GLU A 246 -40.90 47.98 -13.07
CA GLU A 246 -41.79 49.15 -13.01
C GLU A 246 -43.21 48.73 -13.43
N GLY A 247 -44.20 49.25 -12.69
CA GLY A 247 -45.62 48.91 -12.81
C GLY A 247 -46.47 49.90 -13.62
N ASP A 248 -47.77 49.83 -13.34
CA ASP A 248 -48.90 50.64 -13.84
C ASP A 248 -49.55 50.09 -15.14
N GLY A 249 -50.86 49.84 -15.27
CA GLY A 249 -52.06 50.06 -14.47
C GLY A 249 -53.33 49.71 -15.31
N GLU A 250 -54.48 49.57 -14.63
CA GLU A 250 -55.89 49.53 -15.12
C GLU A 250 -56.40 48.29 -15.92
N GLU A 251 -57.27 47.44 -15.36
CA GLU A 251 -58.74 47.53 -15.07
C GLU A 251 -59.62 46.91 -16.17
N GLY A 252 -60.56 46.02 -15.79
CA GLY A 252 -61.69 45.63 -16.66
C GLY A 252 -62.27 44.21 -16.49
N ASP A 253 -63.04 44.02 -15.41
CA ASP A 253 -64.37 43.38 -15.30
C ASP A 253 -64.78 42.16 -16.17
N GLY A 254 -65.41 41.15 -15.53
CA GLY A 254 -66.10 40.06 -16.23
C GLY A 254 -66.44 38.83 -15.39
N GLU A 255 -67.71 38.76 -14.98
CA GLU A 255 -68.40 37.81 -14.09
C GLU A 255 -68.48 36.32 -14.54
N GLY A 256 -68.82 35.44 -13.58
CA GLY A 256 -69.48 34.14 -13.77
C GLY A 256 -68.78 32.96 -13.05
N GLU A 257 -69.23 32.49 -11.87
CA GLU A 257 -70.25 31.41 -11.68
C GLU A 257 -69.81 30.09 -12.37
N GLU A 258 -69.68 28.90 -11.76
CA GLU A 258 -70.35 28.25 -10.62
C GLU A 258 -69.46 27.15 -9.99
N ALA A 259 -69.97 26.60 -8.88
CA ALA A 259 -69.60 25.38 -8.14
C ALA A 259 -69.42 24.13 -9.05
N GLU A 260 -68.79 23.02 -8.68
CA GLU A 260 -69.15 22.13 -7.56
C GLU A 260 -68.00 21.19 -7.15
N GLU A 261 -68.06 20.90 -5.86
CA GLU A 261 -67.40 19.90 -5.05
C GLU A 261 -67.83 18.47 -5.46
N GLU A 262 -66.91 17.51 -5.63
CA GLU A 262 -67.12 16.18 -5.02
C GLU A 262 -65.83 15.35 -4.89
N LYS A 263 -65.72 14.77 -3.70
CA LYS A 263 -64.69 13.84 -3.21
C LYS A 263 -64.82 12.45 -3.85
N ALA A 264 -63.72 11.71 -3.94
CA ALA A 264 -63.53 10.44 -3.22
C ALA A 264 -62.29 9.67 -3.74
N GLU A 265 -61.27 9.55 -2.87
CA GLU A 265 -60.42 8.35 -2.82
C GLU A 265 -61.14 7.25 -2.00
N PRO A 266 -60.55 6.07 -1.77
CA PRO A 266 -60.03 5.07 -2.70
C PRO A 266 -60.69 3.70 -2.39
N GLU A 267 -60.52 2.67 -3.24
CA GLU A 267 -60.63 1.31 -2.70
C GLU A 267 -59.74 0.27 -3.39
N VAL A 268 -59.08 -0.45 -2.50
CA VAL A 268 -58.18 -1.58 -2.66
C VAL A 268 -58.95 -2.79 -3.18
N ILE A 269 -58.37 -3.53 -4.13
CA ILE A 269 -58.74 -4.94 -4.35
C ILE A 269 -57.45 -5.78 -4.42
N VAL A 270 -57.27 -6.57 -3.37
CA VAL A 270 -56.46 -7.79 -3.34
C VAL A 270 -57.42 -8.98 -3.53
N ILE A 271 -56.84 -10.16 -3.72
CA ILE A 271 -57.36 -11.55 -3.68
C ILE A 271 -58.03 -12.06 -4.98
N GLU A 272 -57.65 -13.22 -5.56
CA GLU A 272 -56.83 -14.38 -5.12
C GLU A 272 -55.84 -14.84 -6.20
#